data_AF-S5YP97-F1
#
_entry.id   AF-S5YP97-F1
#
_cell.length_a   1.000
_cell.length_b   1.000
_cell.length_c   1.000
_cell.angle_alpha   90.00
_cell.angle_beta   90.00
_cell.angle_gamma   90.00
#
_symmetry.space_group_name_H-M   'P 1'
#
loop_
_entity.id
_entity.type
_entity.pdbx_description
1 polymer ?
#
loop_
_entity_poly.entity_id
_entity_poly.type
_entity_poly.pdbx_seq_one_letter_code
_entity_poly.pdbx_strand_id
1 'polypeptide(L)' 'TLLENLFFKEKRYDLARVGRYKVNKKLGLHPGEPIETTTLTEEDIVATIEYLVRLHDGQPTMTVPGGAEVPVEVDDIDH' A
#
# COMPACT_ATOMS: atom_id res chain seq x y z
N THR A 1 -20.43 1.62 -6.89
CA THR A 1 -20.81 0.20 -6.72
C THR A 1 -20.62 -0.23 -5.27
N LEU A 2 -20.97 -1.47 -4.87
CA LEU A 2 -20.67 -1.96 -3.51
C LEU A 2 -19.16 -1.90 -3.21
N LEU A 3 -18.33 -2.27 -4.18
CA LEU A 3 -16.87 -2.25 -4.09
C LEU A 3 -16.34 -0.85 -3.75
N GLU A 4 -16.76 0.18 -4.49
CA GLU A 4 -16.35 1.56 -4.24
C GLU A 4 -16.69 2.02 -2.82
N ASN A 5 -17.86 1.63 -2.32
CA ASN A 5 -18.32 2.03 -1.00
C ASN A 5 -17.58 1.31 0.15
N LEU A 6 -16.94 0.17 -0.12
CA LEU A 6 -16.20 -0.59 0.88
C LEU A 6 -14.79 -0.06 1.12
N PHE A 7 -14.12 0.47 0.08
CA PHE A 7 -12.69 0.80 0.16
C PHE A 7 -12.34 2.25 -0.18
N PHE A 8 -13.15 2.93 -1.00
CA PHE A 8 -12.81 4.23 -1.59
C PHE A 8 -13.68 5.39 -1.08
N LYS A 9 -14.47 5.15 -0.01
CA LYS A 9 -15.33 6.17 0.59
C LYS A 9 -14.96 6.39 2.05
N GLU A 10 -14.50 7.60 2.37
CA GLU A 10 -14.08 8.02 3.71
C GLU A 10 -15.12 7.75 4.81
N LYS A 11 -16.41 7.85 4.49
CA LYS A 11 -17.50 7.58 5.45
C LYS A 11 -17.55 6.13 5.93
N ARG A 12 -16.92 5.18 5.23
CA ARG A 12 -17.03 3.75 5.50
C ARG A 12 -15.68 3.05 5.64
N TYR A 13 -14.60 3.71 5.23
CA TYR A 13 -13.26 3.15 5.26
C TYR A 13 -12.26 4.27 5.56
N ASP A 14 -11.37 4.00 6.51
CA ASP A 14 -10.32 4.94 6.92
C ASP A 14 -9.12 4.15 7.44
N LEU A 15 -7.97 4.28 6.76
CA LEU A 15 -6.67 3.76 7.21
C LEU A 15 -6.11 4.57 8.39
N ALA A 16 -6.69 5.72 8.68
CA ALA A 16 -6.10 6.80 9.45
C ALA A 16 -4.74 7.25 8.87
N ARG A 17 -4.21 8.36 9.39
CA ARG A 17 -2.92 8.90 8.93
C ARG A 17 -1.76 7.92 9.12
N VAL A 18 -1.76 7.17 10.23
CA VAL A 18 -0.72 6.18 10.53
C VAL A 18 -0.81 4.97 9.59
N GLY A 19 -2.02 4.46 9.32
CA GLY A 19 -2.17 3.34 8.39
C GLY A 19 -1.80 3.74 6.96
N ARG A 20 -2.22 4.91 6.49
CA ARG A 20 -1.80 5.43 5.17
C ARG A 20 -0.28 5.59 5.08
N TYR A 21 0.36 6.12 6.13
CA TYR A 21 1.81 6.21 6.20
C TYR A 21 2.48 4.83 6.09
N LYS A 22 1.97 3.83 6.81
CA LYS A 22 2.49 2.46 6.77
C LYS A 22 2.35 1.83 5.38
N VAL A 23 1.19 2.00 4.73
CA VAL A 23 0.96 1.52 3.34
C VAL A 23 1.94 2.18 2.38
N ASN A 24 2.07 3.52 2.41
CA ASN A 24 3.02 4.27 1.57
C ASN A 24 4.44 3.75 1.74
N LYS A 25 4.88 3.59 2.99
CA LYS A 25 6.23 3.13 3.30
C LYS A 25 6.47 1.69 2.87
N LYS A 26 5.51 0.78 3.08
CA LYS A 26 5.66 -0.65 2.74
C LYS A 26 5.72 -0.89 1.23
N LEU A 27 4.95 -0.13 0.46
CA LEU A 27 4.82 -0.30 -0.99
C LEU A 27 5.67 0.68 -1.82
N GLY A 28 6.35 1.64 -1.17
CA GLY A 28 7.17 2.64 -1.86
C GLY A 28 6.37 3.72 -2.57
N LEU A 29 5.12 3.95 -2.16
CA LEU A 29 4.18 4.89 -2.79
C LEU A 29 4.32 6.30 -2.21
N HIS A 30 4.13 7.31 -3.06
CA HIS A 30 4.10 8.74 -2.70
C HIS A 30 5.28 9.21 -1.83
N PRO A 31 6.54 8.92 -2.22
CA PRO A 31 7.70 9.25 -1.40
C PRO A 31 7.83 10.77 -1.20
N GLY A 32 7.70 11.22 0.05
CA GLY A 32 7.85 12.63 0.42
C GLY A 32 6.61 13.50 0.20
N GLU A 33 5.49 12.92 -0.24
CA GLU A 33 4.22 13.64 -0.37
C GLU A 33 3.46 13.69 0.96
N PRO A 34 2.71 14.77 1.24
CA PRO A 34 1.83 14.83 2.40
C PRO A 34 0.68 13.83 2.28
N ILE A 35 0.23 13.30 3.42
CA ILE A 35 -0.95 12.43 3.46
C ILE A 35 -2.21 13.27 3.36
N GLU A 36 -2.84 13.25 2.19
CA GLU A 36 -4.08 13.98 1.90
C GLU A 36 -5.33 13.09 1.98
N THR A 37 -5.20 11.82 1.57
CA THR A 37 -6.29 10.82 1.64
C THR A 37 -5.94 9.69 2.60
N THR A 38 -6.95 9.17 3.30
CA THR A 38 -6.82 8.01 4.19
C THR A 38 -7.66 6.82 3.75
N THR A 39 -8.29 6.88 2.58
CA THR A 39 -8.89 5.69 1.96
C THR A 39 -7.84 4.90 1.19
N LEU A 40 -8.18 3.66 0.82
CA LEU A 40 -7.41 2.94 -0.20
C LEU A 40 -7.57 3.61 -1.57
N THR A 41 -6.63 3.33 -2.46
CA THR A 41 -6.68 3.67 -3.88
C THR A 41 -6.58 2.41 -4.72
N GLU A 42 -6.88 2.50 -6.01
CA GLU A 42 -6.64 1.39 -6.94
C GLU A 42 -5.15 1.07 -7.05
N GLU A 43 -4.30 2.09 -6.98
CA GLU A 43 -2.83 1.95 -6.97
C GLU A 43 -2.36 1.09 -5.79
N ASP A 44 -2.90 1.31 -4.58
CA ASP A 44 -2.58 0.49 -3.41
C ASP A 44 -2.89 -0.98 -3.64
N ILE A 45 -4.04 -1.27 -4.25
CA ILE A 45 -4.50 -2.64 -4.49
C ILE A 45 -3.59 -3.33 -5.52
N VAL A 46 -3.28 -2.66 -6.62
CA VAL A 46 -2.40 -3.21 -7.66
C VAL A 46 -1.00 -3.44 -7.09
N ALA A 47 -0.43 -2.47 -6.38
CA ALA A 47 0.88 -2.58 -5.75
C ALA A 47 0.92 -3.70 -4.70
N THR A 48 -0.14 -3.87 -3.91
CA THR A 48 -0.23 -4.95 -2.91
C THR A 48 -0.24 -6.33 -3.56
N ILE A 49 -1.00 -6.51 -4.64
CA ILE A 49 -1.04 -7.78 -5.39
C ILE A 49 0.32 -8.06 -6.03
N GLU A 50 0.95 -7.05 -6.63
CA GLU A 50 2.30 -7.17 -7.19
C GLU A 50 3.32 -7.59 -6.11
N TYR A 51 3.28 -6.94 -4.94
CA TYR A 51 4.14 -7.26 -3.80
C TYR A 51 4.01 -8.72 -3.40
N LEU A 52 2.77 -9.22 -3.27
CA LEU A 52 2.50 -10.60 -2.89
C LEU A 52 3.04 -11.61 -3.93
N VAL A 53 2.88 -11.32 -5.22
CA VAL A 53 3.40 -12.18 -6.29
C VAL A 53 4.92 -12.22 -6.30
N ARG A 54 5.58 -11.06 -6.14
CA ARG A 54 7.05 -10.98 -6.07
C ARG A 54 7.61 -11.68 -4.82
N LEU A 55 6.92 -11.55 -3.69
CA LEU A 55 7.26 -12.25 -2.46
C LEU A 55 7.18 -13.76 -2.66
N HIS A 56 6.14 -14.24 -3.34
CA HIS A 56 5.98 -15.65 -3.67
C HIS A 56 7.10 -16.18 -4.59
N ASP A 57 7.54 -15.37 -5.55
CA ASP A 57 8.64 -15.68 -6.47
C ASP A 57 10.04 -15.52 -5.83
N GLY A 58 10.12 -15.07 -4.57
CA GLY A 58 11.37 -14.90 -3.84
C GLY A 58 12.21 -13.71 -4.32
N GLN A 59 11.60 -12.72 -4.98
CA GLN A 59 12.29 -11.51 -5.39
C GLN A 59 12.60 -10.65 -4.16
N PRO A 60 13.82 -10.08 -4.03
CA PRO A 60 14.23 -9.37 -2.82
C PRO A 60 13.77 -7.91 -2.76
N THR A 61 13.50 -7.28 -3.92
CA THR A 61 13.10 -5.87 -4.01
C THR A 61 12.01 -5.68 -5.06
N MET A 62 11.28 -4.57 -4.96
CA MET A 62 10.38 -4.11 -6.01
C MET A 62 10.36 -2.59 -6.11
N THR A 63 9.92 -2.10 -7.26
CA THR A 63 9.70 -0.66 -7.51
C THR A 63 8.40 -0.53 -8.30
N VAL A 64 7.42 0.13 -7.69
CA VAL A 64 6.16 0.48 -8.35
C VAL A 64 6.38 1.66 -9.31
N PRO A 65 5.57 1.82 -10.37
CA PRO A 65 5.70 2.95 -11.30
C PRO A 65 5.64 4.30 -10.58
N GLY A 66 6.73 5.10 -10.68
CA GLY A 66 6.81 6.40 -10.01
C GLY A 66 7.10 6.34 -8.50
N GLY A 67 7.23 5.16 -7.91
CA GLY A 67 7.56 4.96 -6.50
C GLY A 67 9.05 4.77 -6.23
N ALA A 68 9.37 4.60 -4.95
CA ALA A 68 10.71 4.25 -4.47
C ALA A 68 10.93 2.73 -4.49
N GLU A 69 12.19 2.30 -4.60
CA GLU A 69 12.54 0.89 -4.40
C GLU A 69 12.34 0.49 -2.92
N VAL A 70 11.69 -0.65 -2.69
CA VAL A 70 11.43 -1.20 -1.36
C VAL A 70 11.81 -2.69 -1.27
N PRO A 71 12.20 -3.17 -0.08
CA PRO A 71 12.41 -4.60 0.14
C PRO A 71 11.09 -5.38 0.08
N VAL A 72 11.16 -6.58 -0.47
CA VAL A 72 10.05 -7.53 -0.52
C VAL A 72 10.28 -8.61 0.54
N GLU A 73 9.59 -8.47 1.66
CA GLU A 73 9.78 -9.29 2.86
C GLU A 73 8.48 -9.42 3.66
N VAL A 74 8.40 -10.49 4.46
CA VAL A 74 7.30 -10.73 5.39
C VAL A 74 7.41 -9.77 6.57
N ASP A 75 6.28 -9.21 7.00
CA ASP A 75 6.23 -8.41 8.22
C ASP A 75 6.13 -9.32 9.45
N ASP A 76 6.99 -9.08 10.44
CA ASP A 76 6.81 -9.65 11.77
C ASP A 76 5.76 -8.82 12.52
N ILE A 77 4.64 -9.45 12.85
CA ILE A 77 3.47 -8.79 13.45
C ILE A 77 3.50 -8.79 14.98
N ASP A 78 4.37 -9.61 15.57
CA ASP A 78 4.45 -9.82 17.02
C ASP A 78 5.51 -8.92 17.68
N HIS A 79 6.33 -8.25 16.88
CA HIS A 79 7.30 -7.23 17.30
C HIS A 79 6.79 -5.80 17.05
#